data_AF-A0A4R4RDK7-F1
#
_entry.id   AF-A0A4R4RDK7-F1
#
_cell.length_a   1.000
_cell.length_b   1.000
_cell.length_c   1.000
_cell.angle_alpha   90.00
_cell.angle_beta   90.00
_cell.angle_gamma   90.00
#
_symmetry.space_group_name_H-M   'P 1'
#
loop_
_entity.id
_entity.type
_entity.pdbx_description
1 polymer ?
#
loop_
_entity_poly.entity_id
_entity_poly.type
_entity_poly.pdbx_seq_one_letter_code
_entity_poly.pdbx_strand_id
1 'polypeptide(L)'
;MSEGLGGFVIGYVPAGIGEEVSDFTSEWEGVRFRTRVWERQVEEGWRVDLRVHVLRGGRLGTLDELRDFLADYHERDITQWPLVEFTEGGVTGLVGDGEAFRLVEPGVAIDVRADPELVPEPELRAVVARIQRA
;
A
#
# COMPACT_ATOMS: atom_id res chain seq x y z
N MET A 1 20.09 3.58 -2.25
CA MET A 1 20.00 2.16 -1.87
C MET A 1 18.66 1.99 -1.20
N SER A 2 17.67 1.33 -1.81
CA SER A 2 16.38 1.13 -1.13
C SER A 2 16.58 0.11 -0.01
N GLU A 3 16.69 0.59 1.23
CA GLU A 3 16.63 -0.26 2.42
C GLU A 3 15.25 -0.95 2.41
N GLY A 4 15.22 -2.29 2.48
CA GLY A 4 13.97 -3.04 2.36
C GLY A 4 12.97 -2.70 3.47
N LEU A 5 11.67 -2.92 3.20
CA LEU A 5 10.59 -2.77 4.16
C LEU A 5 10.01 -4.15 4.46
N GLY A 6 10.15 -4.65 5.69
CA GLY A 6 9.51 -5.91 6.10
C GLY A 6 9.88 -7.15 5.27
N GLY A 7 11.07 -7.16 4.64
CA GLY A 7 11.55 -8.21 3.74
C GLY A 7 11.21 -7.99 2.26
N PHE A 8 10.79 -6.78 1.88
CA PHE A 8 10.47 -6.41 0.50
C PHE A 8 11.32 -5.23 0.03
N VAL A 9 11.66 -5.23 -1.26
CA VAL A 9 12.27 -4.10 -1.97
C VAL A 9 11.17 -3.32 -2.69
N ILE A 10 11.18 -2.00 -2.53
CA ILE A 10 10.28 -1.08 -3.23
C ILE A 10 11.01 -0.60 -4.48
N GLY A 11 10.72 -1.24 -5.63
CA GLY A 11 11.45 -1.03 -6.87
C GLY A 11 11.04 0.21 -7.66
N TYR A 12 10.02 0.94 -7.21
CA TYR A 12 9.50 2.13 -7.88
C TYR A 12 8.81 3.08 -6.92
N VAL A 13 9.13 4.37 -7.03
CA VAL A 13 8.45 5.49 -6.38
C VAL A 13 8.13 6.50 -7.48
N PRO A 14 6.87 6.95 -7.62
CA PRO A 14 6.48 7.90 -8.66
C PRO A 14 7.29 9.20 -8.57
N ALA A 15 7.46 9.86 -9.72
CA ALA A 15 8.09 11.17 -9.76
C ALA A 15 7.25 12.20 -9.00
N GLY A 16 7.91 13.18 -8.36
CA GLY A 16 7.21 14.24 -7.66
C GLY A 16 6.58 13.82 -6.34
N ILE A 17 6.99 12.69 -5.75
CA ILE A 17 6.77 12.31 -4.35
C ILE A 17 7.83 12.98 -3.46
N GLY A 18 7.47 13.31 -2.21
CA GLY A 18 8.37 13.92 -1.24
C GLY A 18 9.62 13.10 -0.95
N GLU A 19 10.71 13.76 -0.58
CA GLU A 19 12.02 13.13 -0.36
C GLU A 19 12.24 12.64 1.08
N GLU A 20 11.41 13.10 2.02
CA GLU A 20 11.54 12.71 3.43
C GLU A 20 10.87 11.36 3.63
N VAL A 21 11.61 10.41 4.21
CA VAL A 21 11.19 9.01 4.33
C VAL A 21 11.23 8.57 5.78
N SER A 22 10.10 8.05 6.27
CA SER A 22 9.95 7.58 7.65
C SER A 22 9.40 6.16 7.69
N ASP A 23 10.01 5.30 8.51
CA ASP A 23 9.58 3.92 8.73
C ASP A 23 9.01 3.73 10.14
N PHE A 24 7.93 2.98 10.25
CA PHE A 24 7.32 2.64 11.54
C PHE A 24 6.63 1.29 11.54
N THR A 25 6.17 0.89 12.72
CA THR A 25 5.55 -0.41 12.93
C THR A 25 4.38 -0.28 13.87
N SER A 26 3.31 -0.96 13.53
CA SER A 26 2.08 -1.01 14.30
C SER A 26 1.46 -2.41 14.19
N GLU A 27 0.45 -2.65 15.01
CA GLU A 27 -0.36 -3.85 14.95
C GLU A 27 -1.82 -3.45 15.17
N TRP A 28 -2.72 -4.05 14.41
CA TRP A 28 -4.16 -3.88 14.56
C TRP A 28 -4.85 -5.20 14.26
N GLU A 29 -5.75 -5.63 15.15
CA GLU A 29 -6.53 -6.86 15.00
C GLU A 29 -5.70 -8.12 14.62
N GLY A 30 -4.50 -8.23 15.20
CA GLY A 30 -3.58 -9.36 14.97
C GLY A 30 -2.83 -9.33 13.62
N VAL A 31 -2.92 -8.24 12.86
CA VAL A 31 -2.12 -7.98 11.67
C VAL A 31 -1.04 -6.96 11.99
N ARG A 32 0.22 -7.34 11.75
CA ARG A 32 1.39 -6.47 11.92
C ARG A 32 1.66 -5.70 10.65
N PHE A 33 1.92 -4.41 10.80
CA PHE A 33 2.24 -3.47 9.74
C PHE A 33 3.72 -3.09 9.83
N ARG A 34 4.46 -3.25 8.75
CA ARG A 34 5.70 -2.48 8.52
C ARG A 34 5.37 -1.41 7.51
N THR A 35 5.52 -0.15 7.90
CA THR A 35 5.08 0.98 7.08
C THR A 35 6.27 1.83 6.70
N ARG A 36 6.29 2.28 5.45
CA ARG A 36 7.11 3.39 4.98
C ARG A 36 6.21 4.49 4.45
N VAL A 37 6.51 5.72 4.82
CA VAL A 37 5.87 6.92 4.25
C VAL A 37 6.92 7.76 3.55
N TRP A 38 6.48 8.40 2.45
CA TRP A 38 7.16 9.52 1.83
C TRP A 38 6.34 10.77 2.08
N GLU A 39 7.00 11.79 2.61
CA GLU A 39 6.36 13.03 3.02
C GLU A 39 7.14 14.25 2.55
N ARG A 40 6.46 15.39 2.56
CA ARG A 40 7.07 16.69 2.32
C ARG A 40 6.55 17.71 3.31
N GLN A 41 7.37 18.72 3.54
CA GLN A 41 6.94 19.91 4.24
C GLN A 41 6.05 20.77 3.31
N VAL A 42 4.91 21.20 3.83
CA VAL A 42 3.98 22.16 3.24
C VAL A 42 3.74 23.30 4.23
N GLU A 43 3.08 24.39 3.80
CA GLU A 43 2.84 25.54 4.68
C GLU A 43 2.09 25.15 5.97
N GLU A 44 1.15 24.20 5.86
CA GLU A 44 0.34 23.71 6.97
C GLU A 44 1.01 22.62 7.82
N GLY A 45 2.26 22.23 7.52
CA GLY A 45 2.99 21.20 8.27
C GLY A 45 3.58 20.11 7.37
N TRP A 46 3.19 18.86 7.61
CA TRP A 46 3.68 17.70 6.85
C TRP A 46 2.54 17.04 6.10
N ARG A 47 2.79 16.70 4.84
CA ARG A 47 1.86 15.95 3.98
C ARG A 47 2.49 14.63 3.56
N VAL A 48 1.78 13.53 3.79
CA VAL A 48 2.16 12.21 3.27
C VAL A 48 1.70 12.11 1.82
N ASP A 49 2.65 11.90 0.92
CA ASP A 49 2.38 11.77 -0.52
C ASP A 49 2.17 10.31 -0.93
N LEU A 50 2.94 9.39 -0.31
CA LEU A 50 2.87 7.96 -0.58
C LEU A 50 3.06 7.18 0.73
N ARG A 51 2.29 6.12 0.90
CA ARG A 51 2.41 5.17 2.02
C ARG A 51 2.42 3.76 1.47
N VAL A 52 3.36 2.95 1.97
CA VAL A 52 3.46 1.53 1.67
C VAL A 52 3.41 0.75 2.98
N HIS A 53 2.54 -0.25 3.04
CA HIS A 53 2.45 -1.21 4.12
C HIS A 53 2.84 -2.61 3.64
N VAL A 54 3.66 -3.29 4.44
CA VAL A 54 3.80 -4.75 4.41
C VAL A 54 3.00 -5.30 5.59
N LEU A 55 1.96 -6.05 5.27
CA LEU A 55 1.01 -6.62 6.23
C LEU A 55 1.35 -8.08 6.47
N ARG A 56 1.33 -8.51 7.74
CA ARG A 56 1.51 -9.91 8.13
C ARG A 56 0.53 -10.32 9.21
N GLY A 57 -0.32 -11.31 8.94
CA GLY A 57 -1.26 -11.84 9.92
C GLY A 57 -2.15 -12.93 9.35
N GLY A 58 -2.62 -13.85 10.21
CA GLY A 58 -3.38 -15.03 9.78
C GLY A 58 -4.75 -14.75 9.14
N ARG A 59 -5.27 -13.53 9.30
CA ARG A 59 -6.53 -13.08 8.70
C ARG A 59 -6.43 -12.80 7.19
N LEU A 60 -5.22 -12.73 6.63
CA LEU A 60 -4.98 -12.34 5.24
C LEU A 60 -4.81 -13.55 4.33
N GLY A 61 -5.81 -14.44 4.24
CA GLY A 61 -5.69 -15.69 3.48
C GLY A 61 -5.93 -15.55 1.98
N THR A 62 -6.79 -14.61 1.59
CA THR A 62 -7.27 -14.38 0.23
C THR A 62 -7.31 -12.88 -0.09
N LEU A 63 -7.45 -12.53 -1.36
CA LEU A 63 -7.59 -11.13 -1.79
C LEU A 63 -8.87 -10.48 -1.26
N ASP A 64 -9.96 -11.24 -1.16
CA ASP A 64 -11.21 -10.78 -0.55
C ASP A 64 -11.06 -10.54 0.95
N GLU A 65 -10.44 -11.46 1.69
CA GLU A 65 -10.19 -11.25 3.13
C GLU A 65 -9.25 -10.06 3.40
N LEU A 66 -8.28 -9.80 2.50
CA LEU A 66 -7.46 -8.60 2.55
C LEU A 66 -8.29 -7.33 2.32
N ARG A 67 -9.19 -7.34 1.32
CA ARG A 67 -10.09 -6.22 1.07
C ARG A 67 -11.00 -5.95 2.27
N ASP A 68 -11.59 -6.99 2.85
CA ASP A 68 -12.47 -6.88 4.01
C ASP A 68 -11.68 -6.33 5.22
N PHE A 69 -10.47 -6.82 5.45
CA PHE A 69 -9.57 -6.31 6.49
C PHE A 69 -9.23 -4.82 6.31
N LEU A 70 -8.90 -4.40 5.08
CA LEU A 70 -8.58 -3.00 4.78
C LEU A 70 -9.81 -2.09 4.88
N ALA A 71 -10.99 -2.58 4.48
CA ALA A 71 -12.24 -1.87 4.65
C ALA A 71 -12.50 -1.59 6.14
N ASP A 72 -12.37 -2.61 7.00
CA ASP A 72 -12.51 -2.44 8.45
C ASP A 72 -11.46 -1.47 9.01
N TYR A 73 -10.18 -1.64 8.63
CA TYR A 73 -9.06 -0.82 9.13
C TYR A 73 -9.20 0.65 8.75
N HIS A 74 -9.69 0.95 7.55
CA HIS A 74 -9.91 2.32 7.06
C HIS A 74 -11.29 2.86 7.41
N GLU A 75 -12.12 2.11 8.15
CA GLU A 75 -13.51 2.45 8.46
C GLU A 75 -14.35 2.75 7.20
N ARG A 76 -14.13 1.98 6.12
CA ARG A 76 -14.81 2.13 4.82
C ARG A 76 -15.94 1.13 4.64
N ASP A 77 -17.03 1.59 4.03
CA ASP A 77 -18.08 0.70 3.53
C ASP A 77 -17.62 0.02 2.24
N ILE A 78 -17.45 -1.30 2.29
CA ILE A 78 -17.05 -2.14 1.15
C ILE A 78 -17.99 -2.03 -0.06
N THR A 79 -19.28 -1.74 0.17
CA THR A 79 -20.27 -1.60 -0.91
C THR A 79 -20.14 -0.26 -1.64
N GLN A 80 -19.44 0.70 -1.03
CA GLN A 80 -19.18 2.03 -1.57
C GLN A 80 -17.71 2.23 -1.97
N TRP A 81 -16.90 1.16 -1.94
CA TRP A 81 -15.48 1.21 -2.32
C TRP A 81 -15.29 0.58 -3.71
N PRO A 82 -15.32 1.38 -4.80
CA PRO A 82 -15.27 0.91 -6.19
C PRO A 82 -13.87 0.41 -6.57
N LEU A 83 -13.53 -0.77 -6.09
CA LEU A 83 -12.28 -1.45 -6.43
C LEU A 83 -12.40 -2.19 -7.75
N VAL A 84 -11.37 -2.07 -8.58
CA VAL A 84 -11.23 -2.79 -9.85
C VAL A 84 -10.04 -3.72 -9.76
N GLU A 85 -10.19 -4.95 -10.26
CA GLU A 85 -9.06 -5.87 -10.40
C GLU A 85 -8.11 -5.38 -11.49
N PHE A 86 -6.81 -5.46 -11.21
CA PHE A 86 -5.77 -5.22 -12.19
C PHE A 86 -4.76 -6.35 -12.22
N THR A 87 -4.08 -6.49 -13.36
CA THR A 87 -2.88 -7.32 -13.47
C THR A 87 -1.78 -6.52 -14.15
N GLU A 88 -0.65 -6.36 -13.48
CA GLU A 88 0.52 -5.63 -13.99
C GLU A 88 1.79 -6.39 -13.63
N GLY A 89 2.68 -6.62 -14.60
CA GLY A 89 3.93 -7.35 -14.36
C GLY A 89 3.74 -8.77 -13.82
N GLY A 90 2.61 -9.42 -14.11
CA GLY A 90 2.26 -10.74 -13.57
C GLY A 90 1.74 -10.72 -12.13
N VAL A 91 1.48 -9.53 -11.58
CA VAL A 91 0.94 -9.32 -10.23
C VAL A 91 -0.52 -8.90 -10.34
N THR A 92 -1.40 -9.64 -9.69
CA THR A 92 -2.83 -9.32 -9.57
C THR A 92 -3.14 -8.64 -8.24
N GLY A 93 -4.03 -7.65 -8.26
CA GLY A 93 -4.46 -6.91 -7.07
C GLY A 93 -5.74 -6.14 -7.33
N LEU A 94 -6.17 -5.36 -6.34
CA LEU A 94 -7.30 -4.44 -6.42
C LEU A 94 -6.81 -2.99 -6.34
N VAL A 95 -7.47 -2.08 -7.05
CA VAL A 95 -7.16 -0.65 -7.04
C VAL A 95 -8.43 0.20 -7.07
N GLY A 96 -8.42 1.32 -6.35
CA GLY A 96 -9.49 2.32 -6.35
C GLY A 96 -9.28 3.38 -5.25
N ASP A 97 -9.80 4.59 -5.46
CA ASP A 97 -9.79 5.69 -4.48
C ASP A 97 -8.41 5.99 -3.85
N GLY A 98 -7.37 6.03 -4.67
CA GLY A 98 -6.00 6.31 -4.20
C GLY A 98 -5.33 5.17 -3.43
N GLU A 99 -5.89 3.96 -3.51
CA GLU A 99 -5.34 2.77 -2.85
C GLU A 99 -5.21 1.60 -3.84
N ALA A 100 -4.09 0.89 -3.77
CA ALA A 100 -3.85 -0.34 -4.50
C ALA A 100 -3.19 -1.36 -3.59
N PHE A 101 -3.69 -2.59 -3.62
CA PHE A 101 -3.18 -3.65 -2.74
C PHE A 101 -3.20 -5.01 -3.42
N ARG A 102 -2.36 -5.90 -2.90
CA ARG A 102 -2.26 -7.29 -3.36
C ARG A 102 -1.99 -8.24 -2.21
N LEU A 103 -2.45 -9.48 -2.39
CA LEU A 103 -1.97 -10.59 -1.61
C LEU A 103 -0.70 -11.17 -2.25
N VAL A 104 0.37 -11.32 -1.47
CA VAL A 104 1.63 -11.93 -1.93
C VAL A 104 1.58 -13.44 -1.77
N GLU A 105 1.16 -13.89 -0.60
CA GLU A 105 0.86 -15.28 -0.24
C GLU A 105 -0.10 -15.25 0.97
N PRO A 106 -0.80 -16.34 1.30
CA PRO A 106 -1.61 -16.39 2.51
C PRO A 106 -0.83 -15.92 3.74
N GLY A 107 -1.36 -14.90 4.42
CA GLY A 107 -0.78 -14.26 5.59
C GLY A 107 0.15 -13.08 5.32
N VAL A 108 0.42 -12.72 4.05
CA VAL A 108 1.31 -11.62 3.66
C VAL A 108 0.71 -10.80 2.52
N ALA A 109 0.52 -9.50 2.75
CA ALA A 109 -0.03 -8.58 1.77
C ALA A 109 0.79 -7.28 1.67
N ILE A 110 0.60 -6.57 0.56
CA ILE A 110 1.11 -5.23 0.32
C ILE A 110 -0.09 -4.31 0.12
N ASP A 111 -0.10 -3.19 0.82
CA ASP A 111 -1.06 -2.09 0.62
C ASP A 111 -0.29 -0.80 0.32
N VAL A 112 -0.75 -0.04 -0.67
CA VAL A 112 -0.13 1.21 -1.13
C VAL A 112 -1.21 2.27 -1.27
N ARG A 113 -0.98 3.41 -0.63
CA ARG A 113 -1.92 4.53 -0.58
C ARG A 113 -1.25 5.83 -0.98
N ALA A 114 -1.95 6.64 -1.75
CA ALA A 114 -1.53 7.96 -2.15
C ALA A 114 -2.74 8.86 -2.40
N ASP A 115 -2.52 10.18 -2.46
CA ASP A 115 -3.51 11.11 -2.98
C ASP A 115 -3.69 10.86 -4.49
N PRO A 116 -4.92 10.55 -4.97
CA PRO A 116 -5.16 10.28 -6.38
C PRO A 116 -4.92 11.48 -7.30
N GLU A 117 -4.93 12.71 -6.78
CA GLU A 117 -4.56 13.90 -7.56
C GLU A 117 -3.04 13.98 -7.80
N LEU A 118 -2.25 13.42 -6.89
CA LEU A 118 -0.78 13.38 -6.98
C LEU A 118 -0.28 12.14 -7.69
N VAL A 119 -0.86 10.97 -7.39
CA VAL A 119 -0.47 9.67 -7.93
C VAL A 119 -1.66 9.07 -8.67
N PRO A 120 -1.70 9.18 -10.00
CA PRO A 120 -2.79 8.61 -10.77
C PRO A 120 -2.75 7.07 -10.69
N GLU A 121 -3.91 6.45 -10.90
CA GLU A 121 -4.10 5.00 -10.74
C GLU A 121 -3.05 4.11 -11.45
N PRO A 122 -2.59 4.39 -12.68
CA PRO A 122 -1.55 3.59 -13.33
C PRO A 122 -0.21 3.62 -12.60
N GLU A 123 0.15 4.74 -11.99
CA GLU A 123 1.36 4.89 -11.18
C GLU A 123 1.25 4.05 -9.90
N LEU A 124 0.07 4.06 -9.27
CA LEU A 124 -0.18 3.30 -8.05
C LEU A 124 -0.09 1.78 -8.28
N ARG A 125 -0.67 1.30 -9.39
CA ARG A 125 -0.54 -0.10 -9.84
C ARG A 125 0.93 -0.48 -10.09
N ALA A 126 1.67 0.40 -10.74
CA ALA A 126 3.09 0.21 -11.01
C ALA A 126 3.94 0.14 -9.73
N VAL A 127 3.61 0.92 -8.69
CA VAL A 127 4.25 0.83 -7.38
C VAL A 127 4.02 -0.55 -6.77
N VAL A 128 2.75 -0.97 -6.62
CA VAL A 128 2.40 -2.28 -6.05
C VAL A 128 3.08 -3.44 -6.80
N ALA A 129 3.06 -3.42 -8.13
CA ALA A 129 3.64 -4.47 -8.97
C ALA A 129 5.17 -4.57 -8.83
N ARG A 130 5.86 -3.47 -8.47
CA ARG A 130 7.32 -3.42 -8.32
C ARG A 130 7.79 -3.59 -6.88
N ILE A 131 6.89 -3.91 -5.95
CA ILE A 131 7.26 -4.34 -4.59
C ILE A 131 7.50 -5.86 -4.61
N GLN A 132 8.77 -6.25 -4.47
CA GLN A 132 9.23 -7.62 -4.63
C GLN A 132 9.91 -8.12 -3.35
N ARG A 133 9.92 -9.43 -3.09
CA ARG A 133 10.67 -9.98 -1.96
C ARG A 133 12.16 -9.71 -2.16
N ALA A 134 12.85 -9.35 -1.08
CA ALA A 134 14.29 -9.14 -1.04
C ALA A 134 15.06 -10.46 -1.05
#